data_AF-I9N0S0-F1
#
_entry.id   AF-I9N0S0-F1
#
_cell.length_a   1.000
_cell.length_b   1.000
_cell.length_c   1.000
_cell.angle_alpha   90.00
_cell.angle_beta   90.00
_cell.angle_gamma   90.00
#
_symmetry.space_group_name_H-M   'P 1'
#
loop_
_entity.id
_entity.type
_entity.pdbx_description
1 polymer ?
#
loop_
_entity_poly.entity_id
_entity_poly.type
_entity_poly.pdbx_seq_one_letter_code
_entity_poly.pdbx_strand_id
1 'polypeptide(L)' 'MINFRPSPLLSTARFLGAAIIGAYIVLNALNILLFRLTEGLGQAGASAITVPPMVVAMLYVVVPLARKLS' A
#
# COMPACT_ATOMS: atom_id res chain seq x y z
N MET A 1 14.78 34.59 4.70
CA MET A 1 13.91 33.38 4.62
C MET A 1 14.59 32.36 3.72
N ILE A 2 15.21 31.33 4.28
CA ILE A 2 15.86 30.26 3.51
C ILE A 2 14.73 29.39 2.93
N ASN A 3 14.57 29.41 1.61
CA ASN A 3 13.58 28.61 0.91
C ASN A 3 14.11 27.17 0.78
N PHE A 4 13.79 26.31 1.74
CA PHE A 4 14.04 24.87 1.64
C PHE A 4 13.07 24.27 0.63
N ARG A 5 13.33 24.46 -0.67
CA ARG A 5 12.66 23.65 -1.68
C ARG A 5 13.23 22.23 -1.57
N PRO A 6 12.45 21.23 -1.13
CA PRO A 6 12.95 19.86 -1.08
C PRO A 6 13.41 19.47 -2.49
N SER A 7 14.58 18.84 -2.58
CA SER A 7 15.06 18.33 -3.86
C SER A 7 14.02 17.34 -4.43
N PRO A 8 13.85 17.27 -5.75
CA PRO A 8 12.88 16.36 -6.37
C PRO A 8 13.10 14.90 -5.95
N LEU A 9 14.35 14.53 -5.65
CA LEU A 9 14.71 13.24 -5.06
C LEU A 9 14.12 13.03 -3.66
N LEU A 10 14.14 14.05 -2.80
CA LEU A 10 13.62 13.94 -1.43
C LEU A 10 12.10 13.79 -1.41
N SER A 11 11.38 14.51 -2.27
CA SER A 11 9.91 14.34 -2.40
C SER A 11 9.57 12.96 -2.95
N THR A 12 10.31 12.48 -3.95
CA THR A 12 10.15 11.12 -4.51
C THR A 12 10.42 10.04 -3.45
N ALA A 13 11.48 10.20 -2.66
CA ALA A 13 11.83 9.26 -1.59
C ALA A 13 10.76 9.21 -0.49
N ARG A 14 10.19 10.37 -0.12
CA ARG A 14 9.09 10.45 0.86
C ARG A 14 7.82 9.77 0.34
N PHE A 15 7.45 10.02 -0.91
CA PHE A 15 6.33 9.34 -1.55
C PHE A 15 6.53 7.83 -1.57
N LEU A 16 7.71 7.39 -2.02
CA LEU A 16 8.03 5.97 -2.11
C LEU A 16 8.02 5.31 -0.72
N GLY A 17 8.61 5.94 0.28
CA GLY A 17 8.59 5.47 1.66
C GLY A 17 7.17 5.34 2.21
N ALA A 18 6.34 6.38 2.05
CA ALA A 18 4.95 6.36 2.49
C ALA A 18 4.12 5.28 1.76
N ALA A 19 4.35 5.10 0.46
CA ALA A 19 3.68 4.08 -0.34
C ALA A 19 4.07 2.66 0.09
N ILE A 20 5.37 2.40 0.34
CA ILE A 20 5.85 1.10 0.82
C ILE A 20 5.24 0.79 2.19
N ILE A 21 5.30 1.73 3.13
CA ILE A 21 4.76 1.53 4.48
C ILE A 21 3.25 1.27 4.42
N GLY A 22 2.51 2.11 3.67
CA GLY A 22 1.07 1.94 3.51
C GLY A 22 0.72 0.59 2.86
N ALA A 23 1.49 0.16 1.85
CA ALA A 23 1.28 -1.12 1.21
C ALA A 23 1.51 -2.30 2.16
N TYR A 24 2.57 -2.26 2.97
CA TYR A 24 2.86 -3.28 3.98
C TYR A 24 1.73 -3.38 5.02
N ILE A 25 1.21 -2.25 5.49
CA ILE A 25 0.10 -2.24 6.45
C ILE A 25 -1.15 -2.88 5.84
N VAL A 26 -1.52 -2.46 4.63
CA VAL A 26 -2.69 -3.00 3.92
C VAL A 26 -2.56 -4.49 3.67
N LEU A 27 -1.39 -4.94 3.20
CA LEU A 27 -1.11 -6.36 2.95
C LEU A 27 -1.29 -7.19 4.22
N ASN A 28 -0.68 -6.77 5.33
CA ASN A 28 -0.78 -7.51 6.58
C ASN A 28 -2.21 -7.51 7.13
N ALA A 29 -2.91 -6.37 7.06
CA ALA A 29 -4.30 -6.27 7.50
C ALA A 29 -5.23 -7.17 6.68
N LEU A 30 -5.08 -7.16 5.35
CA LEU A 30 -5.84 -8.04 4.46
C LEU A 30 -5.49 -9.50 4.69
N ASN A 31 -4.21 -9.83 4.88
CA ASN A 31 -3.79 -11.20 5.13
C ASN A 31 -4.42 -11.73 6.43
N ILE A 32 -4.46 -10.94 7.51
CA ILE A 32 -5.13 -11.31 8.76
C ILE A 32 -6.63 -11.51 8.54
N LEU A 33 -7.27 -10.60 7.80
CA LEU A 33 -8.73 -10.63 7.58
C LEU A 33 -9.16 -11.79 6.69
N LEU A 34 -8.36 -12.08 5.66
CA LEU A 34 -8.65 -13.07 4.62
C LEU A 34 -7.99 -14.43 4.88
N PHE A 35 -7.19 -14.56 5.95
CA PHE A 35 -6.51 -15.81 6.32
C PHE A 35 -7.51 -16.97 6.35
N ARG A 36 -8.59 -16.80 7.12
CA ARG A 36 -9.69 -17.77 7.24
C ARG A 36 -10.42 -18.05 5.93
N LEU A 37 -10.52 -17.06 5.04
CA LEU A 37 -11.24 -17.18 3.76
C LEU A 37 -10.40 -17.86 2.67
N THR A 38 -9.08 -17.78 2.79
CA THR A 38 -8.14 -18.32 1.79
C THR A 38 -7.56 -19.68 2.21
N GLU A 39 -7.89 -20.15 3.42
CA GLU A 39 -7.61 -21.50 3.91
C GLU A 39 -8.11 -22.57 2.91
N GLY A 40 -7.18 -23.37 2.37
CA GLY A 40 -7.48 -24.50 1.49
C GLY A 40 -7.61 -24.20 -0.02
N LEU A 41 -7.60 -22.92 -0.43
CA LEU A 41 -7.81 -22.54 -1.85
C LEU A 41 -6.56 -22.63 -2.74
N GLY A 42 -5.43 -23.08 -2.21
CA GLY A 42 -4.13 -23.03 -2.91
C GLY A 42 -3.71 -21.61 -3.28
N GLN A 43 -2.55 -21.45 -3.91
CA GLN A 43 -2.00 -20.12 -4.17
C GLN A 43 -2.82 -19.30 -5.18
N ALA A 44 -3.36 -19.95 -6.20
CA ALA A 44 -4.14 -19.30 -7.26
C ALA A 44 -5.53 -18.83 -6.77
N GLY A 45 -6.20 -19.63 -5.94
CA GLY A 45 -7.50 -19.25 -5.37
C GLY A 45 -7.34 -18.15 -4.32
N ALA A 46 -6.31 -18.24 -3.49
CA ALA A 46 -6.00 -17.20 -2.50
C ALA A 46 -5.69 -15.85 -3.16
N SER A 47 -4.90 -15.83 -4.25
CA SER A 47 -4.57 -14.59 -4.96
C SER A 47 -5.77 -13.99 -5.70
N ALA A 48 -6.63 -14.82 -6.31
CA ALA A 48 -7.85 -14.35 -6.97
C ALA A 48 -8.79 -13.60 -6.01
N ILE A 49 -8.82 -13.98 -4.74
CA ILE A 49 -9.65 -13.34 -3.71
C ILE A 49 -8.93 -12.15 -3.07
N THR A 50 -7.61 -12.25 -2.87
CA THR A 50 -6.85 -11.25 -2.10
C THR A 50 -6.38 -10.07 -2.95
N VAL A 51 -6.07 -10.29 -4.23
CA VAL A 51 -5.53 -9.25 -5.12
C VAL A 51 -6.56 -8.14 -5.40
N PRO A 52 -7.84 -8.42 -5.74
CA PRO A 52 -8.82 -7.36 -5.97
C PRO A 52 -8.98 -6.37 -4.80
N PRO A 53 -9.21 -6.82 -3.54
CA PRO A 53 -9.29 -5.89 -2.41
C PRO A 53 -7.95 -5.18 -2.14
N MET A 54 -6.82 -5.83 -2.40
CA MET A 54 -5.50 -5.20 -2.26
C MET A 54 -5.32 -4.05 -3.25
N VAL A 55 -5.73 -4.21 -4.52
CA VAL A 55 -5.65 -3.15 -5.53
C VAL A 55 -6.57 -1.99 -5.16
N VAL A 56 -7.80 -2.26 -4.71
CA VAL A 56 -8.74 -1.23 -4.25
C VAL A 56 -8.14 -0.44 -3.09
N ALA A 57 -7.61 -1.12 -2.07
CA ALA A 57 -6.97 -0.44 -0.94
C ALA A 57 -5.76 0.41 -1.38
N MET A 58 -4.99 -0.05 -2.36
CA MET A 58 -3.85 0.71 -2.87
C MET A 58 -4.28 1.99 -3.60
N LEU A 59 -5.28 1.90 -4.48
CA LEU A 59 -5.76 3.03 -5.28
C LEU A 59 -6.49 4.09 -4.45
N TYR A 60 -7.30 3.67 -3.48
CA TYR A 60 -8.18 4.58 -2.74
C TYR A 60 -7.64 5.01 -1.37
N VAL A 61 -6.68 4.28 -0.81
CA VAL A 61 -6.13 4.60 0.51
C VAL A 61 -4.65 4.95 0.41
N VAL A 62 -3.81 4.03 -0.04
CA VAL A 62 -2.35 4.17 0.10
C VAL A 62 -1.79 5.24 -0.84
N VAL A 63 -2.11 5.20 -2.14
CA VAL A 63 -1.64 6.20 -3.10
C VAL A 63 -2.07 7.62 -2.75
N PRO A 64 -3.36 7.91 -2.46
CA PRO A 64 -3.76 9.27 -2.10
C PRO A 64 -3.16 9.71 -0.77
N LEU A 65 -2.98 8.81 0.20
CA LEU A 65 -2.33 9.14 1.47
C LEU A 65 -0.84 9.44 1.27
N ALA A 66 -0.12 8.62 0.51
CA ALA A 66 1.28 8.84 0.18
C ALA A 66 1.50 10.19 -0.52
N ARG A 67 0.60 10.56 -1.46
CA ARG A 67 0.62 11.88 -2.11
C ARG A 67 0.36 13.05 -1.15
N LYS A 68 -0.43 12.86 -0.09
CA LYS A 68 -0.67 13.90 0.93
C LYS A 68 0.52 14.11 1.87
N LEU A 69 1.39 13.11 2.01
CA LEU A 69 2.52 13.09 2.96
C LEU A 69 3.87 13.51 2.33
N SER A 70 3.98 13.41 1.00
CA SER A 70 5.15 13.75 0.18
C SER A 70 5.14 15.18 -0.33
#